data_AF-T0YV82-F1
#
_entry.id   AF-T0YV82-F1
#
_cell.length_a   1.000
_cell.length_b   1.000
_cell.length_c   1.000
_cell.angle_alpha   90.00
_cell.angle_beta   90.00
_cell.angle_gamma   90.00
#
_symmetry.space_group_name_H-M   'P 1'
#
loop_
_entity.id
_entity.type
_entity.pdbx_description
1 polymer ?
#
loop_
_entity_poly.entity_id
_entity_poly.type
_entity_poly.pdbx_seq_one_letter_code
_entity_poly.pdbx_strand_id
1 'polypeptide(L)' 'MTTLARSVAVERRPAPAAPPDARRYVNRWREPEAIGPEPVTAFVMILRTRGCYWADLKGCSMCGYAKDTLG' A
#
# COMPACT_ATOMS: atom_id res chain seq x y z
N MET A 1 -1.60 -18.57 19.23
CA MET A 1 -0.48 -19.08 18.41
C MET A 1 -0.35 -18.21 17.17
N THR A 2 0.77 -17.51 17.01
CA THR A 2 1.05 -16.67 15.83
C THR A 2 1.56 -17.57 14.70
N THR A 3 0.99 -17.45 13.50
CA THR A 3 1.45 -18.24 12.35
C THR A 3 2.81 -17.73 11.86
N LEU A 4 3.63 -18.61 11.25
CA LEU A 4 4.93 -18.24 10.68
C LEU A 4 4.81 -17.04 9.72
N ALA A 5 3.79 -17.05 8.86
CA ALA A 5 3.50 -15.95 7.94
C ALA A 5 3.28 -14.61 8.65
N ARG A 6 2.57 -14.63 9.80
CA ARG A 6 2.31 -13.42 10.59
C ARG A 6 3.56 -12.90 11.28
N SER A 7 4.46 -13.79 11.71
CA SER A 7 5.77 -13.38 12.28
C SER A 7 6.66 -12.74 11.23
N VAL A 8 6.78 -13.35 10.05
CA VAL A 8 7.57 -12.82 8.93
C VAL A 8 7.03 -11.46 8.46
N ALA A 9 5.71 -11.31 8.38
CA ALA A 9 5.10 -10.02 8.03
C ALA A 9 5.44 -8.91 9.04
N VAL A 10 5.41 -9.21 10.34
CA VAL A 10 5.75 -8.25 11.38
C VAL A 10 7.20 -7.82 11.29
N GLU A 11 8.11 -8.76 11.03
CA GLU A 11 9.54 -8.50 10.89
C GLU A 11 9.86 -7.63 9.67
N ARG A 12 9.15 -7.84 8.56
CA ARG A 12 9.37 -7.07 7.31
C ARG A 12 8.75 -5.67 7.34
N ARG A 13 7.93 -5.32 8.34
CA ARG A 13 7.32 -3.99 8.38
C ARG A 13 8.34 -2.91 8.70
N PRO A 14 8.42 -1.84 7.90
CA PRO A 14 9.28 -0.72 8.21
C PRO A 14 8.82 -0.02 9.49
N ALA A 15 9.79 0.65 10.12
CA ALA A 15 9.54 1.54 11.24
C ALA A 15 8.58 2.67 10.82
N PRO A 16 7.76 3.20 11.74
CA PRO A 16 6.97 4.39 11.46
C PRO A 16 7.85 5.54 10.98
N ALA A 17 7.42 6.24 9.93
CA ALA A 17 8.07 7.48 9.50
C ALA A 17 7.95 8.57 10.57
N ALA A 18 8.89 9.51 10.59
CA ALA A 18 8.81 10.67 11.46
C ALA A 18 7.52 11.49 11.18
N PRO A 19 6.95 12.20 12.18
CA PRO A 19 5.68 12.91 12.02
C PRO A 19 5.60 13.87 10.82
N PRO A 20 6.66 14.62 10.45
CA PRO A 20 6.64 15.46 9.26
C PRO A 20 6.53 14.66 7.95
N ASP A 21 7.18 13.50 7.90
CA ASP A 21 7.22 12.64 6.70
C ASP A 21 5.96 11.80 6.56
N ALA A 22 5.34 11.40 7.67
CA ALA A 22 4.06 10.70 7.69
C ALA A 22 2.89 11.55 7.16
N ARG A 23 3.03 12.89 7.14
CA ARG A 23 2.03 13.82 6.59
C ARG A 23 2.18 14.05 5.10
N ARG A 24 3.17 13.45 4.44
CA ARG A 24 3.40 13.58 3.00
C ARG A 24 2.97 12.29 2.27
N TYR A 25 2.24 12.44 1.18
CA TYR A 25 1.96 11.33 0.27
C TYR A 25 3.24 10.96 -0.51
N VAL A 26 3.34 9.70 -0.94
CA VAL A 26 4.48 9.20 -1.72
C VAL A 26 4.34 9.58 -3.18
N ASN A 27 3.16 9.33 -3.77
CA ASN A 27 2.88 9.68 -5.16
C ASN A 27 1.38 9.96 -5.36
N ARG A 28 1.04 10.65 -6.45
CA ARG A 28 -0.34 10.85 -6.90
C ARG A 28 -0.41 10.97 -8.42
N TRP A 29 -1.46 10.44 -9.02
CA TRP A 29 -1.74 10.64 -10.44
C TRP A 29 -3.24 10.54 -10.72
N ARG A 30 -3.61 10.85 -11.96
CA ARG A 30 -4.93 10.63 -12.51
C ARG A 30 -4.80 9.72 -13.72
N GLU A 31 -5.70 8.77 -13.86
CA GLU A 31 -5.72 7.87 -15.00
C GLU A 31 -7.16 7.54 -15.40
N PRO A 32 -7.42 7.22 -16.68
CA PRO A 32 -8.69 6.64 -17.07
C PRO A 32 -8.83 5.24 -16.49
N GLU A 33 -9.97 4.93 -15.90
CA GLU A 33 -10.33 3.61 -15.38
C GLU A 33 -11.77 3.26 -15.80
N ALA A 34 -12.08 1.97 -15.92
CA ALA A 34 -13.41 1.51 -16.26
C ALA A 34 -14.26 1.29 -14.99
N ILE A 35 -15.44 1.90 -14.93
CA ILE A 35 -16.50 1.50 -14.00
C ILE A 35 -17.62 0.88 -14.83
N GLY A 36 -17.58 -0.44 -14.96
CA GLY A 36 -18.44 -1.17 -15.90
C GLY A 36 -18.12 -0.79 -17.35
N PRO A 37 -19.11 -0.36 -18.16
CA PRO A 37 -18.86 0.06 -19.54
C PRO A 37 -18.36 1.51 -19.67
N GLU A 38 -18.37 2.32 -18.62
CA GLU A 38 -18.05 3.75 -18.68
C GLU A 38 -16.58 4.03 -18.32
N PRO A 39 -15.82 4.76 -19.17
CA PRO A 39 -14.50 5.26 -18.80
C PRO A 39 -14.64 6.50 -17.92
N VAL A 40 -14.01 6.49 -16.75
CA VAL A 40 -14.00 7.60 -15.78
C VAL A 40 -12.56 7.99 -15.46
N THR A 41 -12.34 9.23 -15.01
CA THR A 41 -11.03 9.62 -14.47
C THR A 41 -10.91 9.18 -13.01
N ALA A 42 -10.08 8.18 -12.75
CA ALA A 42 -9.66 7.81 -11.42
C ALA A 42 -8.56 8.74 -10.91
N PHE A 43 -8.59 9.03 -9.61
CA PHE A 43 -7.52 9.72 -8.91
C PHE A 43 -6.89 8.76 -7.91
N VAL A 44 -5.58 8.52 -8.05
CA VAL A 44 -4.83 7.61 -7.19
C VAL A 44 -3.87 8.41 -6.32
N MET A 45 -3.82 8.06 -5.04
CA MET A 45 -2.89 8.61 -4.06
C MET A 45 -2.27 7.50 -3.24
N ILE A 46 -0.94 7.50 -3.17
CA ILE A 46 -0.17 6.56 -2.34
C ILE A 46 0.21 7.26 -1.05
N LEU A 47 -0.41 6.84 0.06
CA LEU A 47 -0.07 7.33 1.39
C LEU A 47 1.17 6.62 1.93
N ARG A 48 2.03 7.36 2.65
CA ARG A 48 3.13 6.77 3.38
C ARG A 48 2.59 6.00 4.58
N THR A 49 2.75 4.68 4.57
CA THR A 49 2.32 3.80 5.67
C THR A 49 3.39 2.77 5.96
N ARG A 50 3.15 1.92 6.97
CA ARG A 50 4.04 0.82 7.36
C ARG A 50 3.86 -0.43 6.48
N GLY A 51 3.22 -0.31 5.32
CA GLY A 51 2.81 -1.42 4.47
C GLY A 51 1.33 -1.80 4.63
N CYS A 52 0.90 -2.82 3.88
CA CYS A 52 -0.49 -3.27 3.81
C CYS A 52 -0.69 -4.59 4.55
N TYR A 53 -1.58 -4.62 5.54
CA TYR A 53 -1.94 -5.83 6.30
C TYR A 53 -2.41 -7.00 5.41
N TRP A 54 -3.06 -6.70 4.29
CA TRP A 54 -3.50 -7.73 3.34
C TRP A 54 -2.36 -8.30 2.50
N ALA A 55 -1.38 -7.47 2.13
CA ALA A 55 -0.15 -7.94 1.49
C ALA A 55 0.61 -8.89 2.44
N ASP A 56 0.70 -8.50 3.72
CA ASP A 56 1.37 -9.23 4.79
C ASP A 56 0.80 -10.63 5.05
N LEU A 57 -0.53 -10.81 5.03
CA LEU A 57 -1.17 -12.07 5.46
C LEU A 57 -1.81 -12.89 4.35
N LYS A 58 -2.20 -12.25 3.25
CA LYS A 58 -3.01 -12.87 2.20
C LYS A 58 -2.34 -12.84 0.83
N GLY A 59 -1.15 -12.25 0.71
CA GLY A 59 -0.40 -12.22 -0.54
C GLY A 59 -1.14 -11.44 -1.63
N CYS A 60 -1.54 -10.21 -1.33
CA CYS A 60 -2.20 -9.34 -2.31
C CYS A 60 -1.32 -9.19 -3.56
N SER A 61 -1.79 -9.73 -4.69
CA SER A 61 -1.16 -9.57 -6.01
C SER A 61 -1.60 -8.31 -6.73
N MET A 62 -2.63 -7.63 -6.21
CA MET A 62 -3.37 -6.58 -6.92
C MET A 62 -3.02 -5.16 -6.50
N CYS A 63 -2.32 -4.92 -5.39
CA CYS A 63 -1.90 -3.57 -5.03
C CYS A 63 -0.38 -3.43 -5.04
N GLY A 64 0.13 -2.64 -6.00
CA GLY A 64 1.52 -2.17 -6.03
C GLY A 64 1.94 -1.40 -4.78
N TYR A 65 0.99 -1.11 -3.89
CA TYR A 65 1.18 -0.44 -2.61
C TYR A 65 2.36 -0.96 -1.78
N ALA A 66 2.58 -2.28 -1.73
CA ALA A 66 3.73 -2.82 -1.01
C ALA A 66 5.07 -2.41 -1.68
N LYS A 67 5.12 -2.42 -3.01
CA LYS A 67 6.29 -1.96 -3.77
C LYS A 67 6.50 -0.45 -3.61
N ASP A 68 5.41 0.33 -3.66
CA ASP A 68 5.47 1.79 -3.67
C ASP A 68 5.66 2.40 -2.27
N THR A 69 5.38 1.66 -1.20
CA THR A 69 5.56 2.15 0.18
C THR A 69 6.80 1.61 0.88
N LEU A 70 7.35 0.47 0.44
CA LEU A 70 8.51 -0.19 1.05
C LEU A 70 9.81 0.00 0.26
N GLY A 71 9.74 0.53 -0.98
CA GLY A 71 10.88 0.84 -1.84
C GLY A 71 11.56 2.16 -1.51
#